data_AF-A0A7D5DAJ2-F1
#
_entry.id   AF-A0A7D5DAJ2-F1
#
_cell.length_a   1.000
_cell.length_b   1.000
_cell.length_c   1.000
_cell.angle_alpha   90.00
_cell.angle_beta   90.00
_cell.angle_gamma   90.00
#
_symmetry.space_group_name_H-M   'P 1'
#
loop_
_entity.id
_entity.type
_entity.pdbx_description
1 polymer ?
#
loop_
_entity_poly.entity_id
_entity_poly.type
_entity_poly.pdbx_seq_one_letter_code
_entity_poly.pdbx_strand_id
1 'polypeptide(L)'
;MIEPHAFQLFDTQTLLYDLGCHYLTPAMSQDEVTRVLRERQVPFDVAICSVGTFGMSDLDLAELVYAENKVRHLILLSDGQVPAPALLACQVQHPAQPLLGIVQKPLRANTLLALFRRVLGEGLSCAARTLQAAGASCPA
;
A
#
# COMPACT_ATOMS: atom_id res chain seq x y z
N MET A 1 1.49 6.56 -0.04
CA MET A 1 1.30 5.99 1.31
C MET A 1 0.51 6.96 2.14
N ILE A 2 -0.38 6.46 2.99
CA ILE A 2 -1.31 7.27 3.76
C ILE A 2 -1.19 6.85 5.22
N GLU A 3 -0.53 7.67 6.03
CA GLU A 3 -0.25 7.40 7.44
C GLU A 3 -0.07 8.73 8.19
N PRO A 4 -0.95 9.08 9.15
CA PRO A 4 -0.87 10.34 9.89
C PRO A 4 0.34 10.43 10.84
N HIS A 5 0.92 9.31 11.24
CA HIS A 5 2.04 9.28 12.18
C HIS A 5 3.38 9.24 11.45
N ALA A 6 4.13 10.35 11.52
CA ALA A 6 5.41 10.51 10.83
C ALA A 6 6.41 9.36 11.08
N PHE A 7 6.45 8.80 12.31
CA PHE A 7 7.34 7.68 12.60
C PHE A 7 6.94 6.41 11.84
N GLN A 8 5.64 6.07 11.83
CA GLN A 8 5.14 4.88 11.14
C GLN A 8 5.26 5.02 9.62
N LEU A 9 5.04 6.24 9.13
CA LEU A 9 5.25 6.59 7.74
C LEU A 9 6.72 6.36 7.36
N PHE A 10 7.66 6.88 8.14
CA PHE A 10 9.10 6.70 7.89
C PHE A 10 9.53 5.23 7.90
N ASP A 11 9.06 4.44 8.87
CA ASP A 11 9.35 3.01 8.95
C ASP A 11 8.85 2.27 7.71
N THR A 12 7.62 2.58 7.28
CA THR A 12 7.00 1.99 6.09
C THR A 12 7.72 2.42 4.81
N GLN A 13 8.15 3.67 4.70
CA GLN A 13 8.93 4.15 3.54
C GLN A 13 10.29 3.46 3.46
N THR A 14 10.99 3.32 4.59
CA THR A 14 12.29 2.64 4.67
C THR A 14 12.16 1.20 4.19
N LEU A 15 11.16 0.47 4.68
CA LEU A 15 10.88 -0.90 4.23
C LEU A 15 10.61 -0.96 2.72
N LEU A 16 9.82 -0.03 2.18
CA LEU A 16 9.53 0.00 0.74
C LEU A 16 10.76 0.31 -0.10
N TYR A 17 11.63 1.21 0.37
CA TYR A 17 12.90 1.48 -0.29
C TYR A 17 13.79 0.25 -0.33
N ASP A 18 13.87 -0.51 0.77
CA ASP A 18 14.63 -1.77 0.83
C ASP A 18 14.07 -2.85 -0.11
N LEU A 19 12.77 -2.78 -0.42
CA LEU A 19 12.10 -3.63 -1.41
C LEU A 19 12.22 -3.13 -2.85
N GLY A 20 12.90 -2.00 -3.08
CA GLY A 20 13.10 -1.41 -4.41
C GLY A 20 11.97 -0.49 -4.89
N CYS A 21 11.04 -0.10 -4.01
CA CYS A 21 9.98 0.85 -4.34
C CYS A 21 10.48 2.29 -4.11
N HIS A 22 10.94 2.95 -5.18
CA HIS A 22 11.55 4.28 -5.06
C HIS A 22 10.60 5.46 -5.32
N TYR A 23 9.47 5.24 -6.00
CA TYR A 23 8.48 6.28 -6.32
C TYR A 23 7.38 6.38 -5.27
N LEU A 24 7.76 6.79 -4.07
CA LEU A 24 6.83 6.93 -2.94
C LEU A 24 6.29 8.35 -2.86
N THR A 25 4.97 8.47 -2.72
CA THR A 25 4.31 9.74 -2.40
C THR A 25 3.61 9.61 -1.05
N PRO A 26 4.18 10.14 0.04
CA PRO A 26 3.55 10.12 1.35
C PRO A 26 2.46 11.19 1.47
N ALA A 27 1.44 10.90 2.28
CA ALA A 27 0.43 11.83 2.74
C ALA A 27 0.09 11.52 4.20
N MET A 28 0.08 12.55 5.04
CA MET A 28 -0.17 12.47 6.49
C MET A 28 -1.47 13.15 6.91
N SER A 29 -2.24 13.67 5.95
CA SER A 29 -3.55 14.30 6.19
C SER A 29 -4.50 14.02 5.03
N GLN A 30 -5.80 14.16 5.30
CA GLN A 30 -6.83 14.05 4.26
C GLN A 30 -6.62 15.08 3.12
N ASP A 31 -6.20 16.29 3.46
CA ASP A 31 -5.92 17.34 2.46
C ASP A 31 -4.74 16.96 1.55
N GLU A 32 -3.70 16.36 2.13
CA GLU A 32 -2.56 15.87 1.35
C GLU A 32 -2.96 14.72 0.43
N VAL A 33 -3.76 13.76 0.93
CA VAL A 33 -4.29 12.67 0.11
C VAL A 33 -5.07 13.23 -1.08
N THR A 34 -6.02 14.13 -0.80
CA THR A 34 -6.88 14.75 -1.82
C THR A 34 -6.06 15.50 -2.86
N ARG A 35 -5.09 16.31 -2.42
CA ARG A 35 -4.20 17.05 -3.31
C ARG A 35 -3.38 16.11 -4.20
N VAL A 36 -2.75 15.10 -3.61
CA VAL A 36 -1.90 14.15 -4.32
C VAL A 36 -2.70 13.39 -5.37
N LEU A 37 -3.90 12.92 -5.05
CA LEU A 37 -4.75 12.19 -6.00
C LEU A 37 -5.23 13.08 -7.14
N ARG A 38 -5.63 14.33 -6.84
CA ARG A 38 -6.08 15.31 -7.83
C ARG A 38 -4.98 15.69 -8.82
N GLU A 39 -3.77 15.94 -8.33
CA GLU A 39 -2.63 16.36 -9.14
C GLU A 39 -2.02 15.20 -9.95
N ARG A 40 -2.37 13.96 -9.62
CA ARG A 40 -1.81 12.78 -10.26
C ARG A 40 -2.37 12.58 -11.67
N GLN A 41 -1.47 12.60 -12.66
CA GLN A 41 -1.80 12.33 -14.07
C GLN A 41 -1.82 10.83 -14.38
N VAL A 42 -0.91 10.06 -13.80
CA VAL A 42 -0.80 8.60 -13.99
C VAL A 42 -1.16 7.89 -12.70
N PRO A 43 -2.12 6.94 -12.70
CA PRO A 43 -2.54 6.25 -11.48
C PRO A 43 -1.36 5.64 -10.71
N PHE A 44 -1.44 5.65 -9.38
CA PHE A 44 -0.54 4.89 -8.54
C PHE A 44 -0.79 3.40 -8.71
N ASP A 45 0.29 2.61 -8.74
CA ASP A 45 0.16 1.15 -8.77
C ASP A 45 -0.44 0.63 -7.46
N VAL A 46 0.03 1.13 -6.32
CA VAL A 46 -0.44 0.72 -5.00
C VAL A 46 -0.58 1.91 -4.07
N ALA A 47 -1.73 2.02 -3.40
CA ALA A 47 -1.90 2.81 -2.19
C ALA A 47 -1.81 1.91 -0.96
N ILE A 48 -1.02 2.32 0.02
CA ILE A 48 -0.91 1.66 1.33
C ILE A 48 -1.45 2.65 2.35
N CYS A 49 -2.53 2.28 3.05
CA CYS A 49 -3.30 3.19 3.88
C CYS A 49 -3.53 2.62 5.27
N SER A 50 -3.21 3.39 6.29
CA SER A 50 -3.55 3.04 7.67
C SER A 50 -5.03 3.25 7.93
N VAL A 51 -5.67 2.22 8.50
CA VAL A 51 -7.10 2.25 8.87
C VAL A 51 -7.33 3.14 10.08
N GLY A 52 -8.57 3.59 10.28
CA GLY A 52 -8.93 4.47 11.40
C GLY A 52 -8.22 5.82 11.40
N THR A 53 -7.75 6.27 10.24
CA THR A 53 -7.02 7.54 10.09
C THR A 53 -7.95 8.68 9.71
N PHE A 54 -7.54 9.90 10.07
CA PHE A 54 -8.24 11.16 9.74
C PHE A 54 -9.70 11.27 10.24
N GLY A 55 -10.12 10.43 11.20
CA GLY A 55 -11.50 10.42 11.70
C GLY A 55 -12.53 9.93 10.68
N MET A 56 -12.08 9.32 9.58
CA MET A 56 -12.95 8.74 8.55
C MET A 56 -13.21 7.26 8.82
N SER A 57 -14.32 6.74 8.28
CA SER A 57 -14.49 5.29 8.22
C SER A 57 -13.53 4.68 7.20
N ASP A 58 -13.18 3.41 7.36
CA ASP A 58 -12.30 2.70 6.42
C ASP A 58 -12.91 2.67 4.99
N LEU A 59 -14.24 2.72 4.89
CA LEU A 59 -14.95 2.81 3.62
C LEU A 59 -14.78 4.17 2.96
N ASP A 60 -14.97 5.26 3.71
CA ASP A 60 -14.81 6.62 3.20
C ASP A 60 -13.36 6.88 2.76
N LEU A 61 -12.39 6.34 3.52
CA LEU A 61 -10.99 6.38 3.12
C LEU A 61 -10.74 5.60 1.82
N ALA A 62 -11.33 4.41 1.68
CA ALA A 62 -11.22 3.63 0.44
C ALA A 62 -11.85 4.36 -0.75
N GLU A 63 -13.04 4.94 -0.59
CA GLU A 63 -13.71 5.75 -1.61
C GLU A 63 -12.86 6.97 -2.01
N LEU A 64 -12.27 7.67 -1.03
CA LEU A 64 -11.36 8.78 -1.30
C LEU A 64 -10.17 8.34 -2.14
N VAL A 65 -9.58 7.18 -1.83
CA VAL A 65 -8.39 6.66 -2.52
C VAL A 65 -8.72 6.14 -3.93
N TYR A 66 -9.87 5.51 -4.08
CA TYR A 66 -10.36 4.96 -5.35
C TYR A 66 -11.04 5.97 -6.27
N ALA A 67 -11.29 7.17 -5.75
CA ALA A 67 -11.82 8.28 -6.52
C ALA A 67 -11.04 8.47 -7.83
N GLU A 68 -11.79 8.67 -8.92
CA GLU A 68 -11.27 8.99 -10.25
C GLU A 68 -10.27 7.97 -10.85
N ASN A 69 -10.25 6.72 -10.37
CA ASN A 69 -9.32 5.67 -10.81
C ASN A 69 -7.83 6.06 -10.68
N LYS A 70 -7.49 6.89 -9.68
CA LYS A 70 -6.12 7.37 -9.43
C LYS A 70 -5.23 6.33 -8.76
N VAL A 71 -5.79 5.22 -8.31
CA VAL A 71 -5.07 4.12 -7.66
C VAL A 71 -5.56 2.80 -8.26
N ARG A 72 -4.62 1.91 -8.61
CA ARG A 72 -4.95 0.60 -9.18
C ARG A 72 -5.24 -0.43 -8.10
N HIS A 73 -4.50 -0.38 -7.01
CA HIS A 73 -4.55 -1.38 -5.94
C HIS A 73 -4.46 -0.75 -4.56
N LEU A 74 -5.19 -1.31 -3.59
CA LEU A 74 -5.18 -0.86 -2.20
C LEU A 74 -4.63 -1.93 -1.26
N ILE A 75 -3.86 -1.50 -0.27
CA ILE A 75 -3.48 -2.28 0.92
C ILE A 75 -3.90 -1.47 2.14
N LEU A 76 -4.61 -2.12 3.07
CA LEU A 76 -4.96 -1.49 4.36
C LEU A 76 -4.02 -1.97 5.46
N LEU A 77 -3.54 -1.06 6.29
CA LEU A 77 -2.70 -1.35 7.46
C LEU A 77 -3.56 -1.23 8.72
N SER A 78 -3.69 -2.32 9.48
CA SER A 78 -4.46 -2.37 10.74
C SER A 78 -3.56 -2.64 11.95
N ASP A 79 -3.87 -2.01 13.08
CA ASP A 79 -3.22 -2.26 14.38
C ASP A 79 -3.75 -3.53 15.09
N GLY A 80 -4.67 -4.26 14.48
CA GLY A 80 -5.11 -5.56 15.02
C GLY A 80 -6.38 -6.07 14.37
N GLN A 81 -7.54 -5.52 14.76
CA GLN A 81 -8.82 -6.01 14.26
C GLN A 81 -8.92 -5.76 12.75
N VAL A 82 -9.12 -6.85 12.01
CA VAL A 82 -9.32 -6.82 10.57
C VAL A 82 -10.73 -6.28 10.32
N PRO A 83 -10.91 -5.15 9.62
CA PRO A 83 -12.24 -4.66 9.28
C PRO A 83 -12.84 -5.53 8.15
N ALA A 84 -13.28 -6.74 8.50
CA ALA A 84 -13.88 -7.69 7.57
C ALA A 84 -15.10 -7.11 6.81
N PRO A 85 -15.98 -6.30 7.44
CA PRO A 85 -17.06 -5.63 6.71
C PRO A 85 -16.57 -4.57 5.72
N ALA A 86 -15.52 -3.83 6.05
CA ALA A 86 -14.97 -2.79 5.18
C ALA A 86 -14.31 -3.38 3.92
N LEU A 87 -13.62 -4.53 4.06
CA LEU A 87 -13.08 -5.30 2.92
C LEU A 87 -14.17 -5.68 1.91
N LEU A 88 -15.26 -6.27 2.43
CA LEU A 88 -16.38 -6.71 1.61
C LEU A 88 -17.08 -5.54 0.93
N ALA A 89 -17.34 -4.46 1.67
CA ALA A 89 -17.97 -3.26 1.11
C ALA A 89 -17.11 -2.62 0.01
N CYS A 90 -15.82 -2.43 0.29
CA CYS A 90 -14.86 -1.85 -0.64
C CYS A 90 -14.72 -2.67 -1.93
N GLN A 91 -14.60 -4.01 -1.80
CA GLN A 91 -14.45 -4.89 -2.95
C GLN A 91 -15.72 -5.00 -3.82
N VAL A 92 -16.91 -4.85 -3.20
CA VAL A 92 -18.19 -4.80 -3.91
C VAL A 92 -18.36 -3.48 -4.68
N GLN A 93 -17.93 -2.36 -4.10
CA GLN A 93 -18.05 -1.03 -4.73
C GLN A 93 -17.02 -0.80 -5.85
N HIS A 94 -15.83 -1.39 -5.73
CA HIS A 94 -14.73 -1.18 -6.68
C HIS A 94 -14.22 -2.50 -7.30
N PRO A 95 -15.04 -3.22 -8.07
CA PRO A 95 -14.64 -4.51 -8.63
C PRO A 95 -13.45 -4.42 -9.61
N ALA A 96 -13.20 -3.24 -10.19
CA ALA A 96 -12.09 -2.99 -11.09
C ALA A 96 -10.78 -2.56 -10.39
N GLN A 97 -10.83 -2.22 -9.09
CA GLN A 97 -9.68 -1.74 -8.31
C GLN A 97 -9.53 -2.67 -7.09
N PRO A 98 -8.75 -3.76 -7.21
CA PRO A 98 -8.75 -4.81 -6.20
C PRO A 98 -8.03 -4.37 -4.92
N LEU A 99 -8.67 -4.69 -3.79
CA LEU A 99 -8.06 -4.63 -2.48
C LEU A 99 -7.16 -5.86 -2.30
N LEU A 100 -5.85 -5.65 -2.24
CA LEU A 100 -4.88 -6.75 -2.24
C LEU A 100 -4.86 -7.51 -0.92
N GLY A 101 -5.13 -6.79 0.17
CA GLY A 101 -5.26 -7.37 1.50
C GLY A 101 -5.18 -6.35 2.61
N ILE A 102 -5.42 -6.84 3.82
CA ILE A 102 -5.17 -6.12 5.07
C ILE A 102 -3.94 -6.71 5.71
N VAL A 103 -3.03 -5.84 6.12
CA VAL A 103 -1.79 -6.23 6.77
C VAL A 103 -1.76 -5.65 8.17
N GLN A 104 -1.40 -6.49 9.13
CA GLN A 104 -1.21 -6.04 10.50
C GLN A 104 0.09 -5.22 10.59
N LYS A 105 0.05 -4.12 11.35
CA LYS A 105 1.23 -3.37 11.75
C LYS A 105 2.04 -4.15 12.81
N PRO A 106 3.39 -4.03 12.82
CA PRO A 106 4.21 -3.33 11.83
C PRO A 106 4.27 -4.10 10.51
N LEU A 107 4.33 -3.35 9.42
CA LEU A 107 4.43 -3.94 8.08
C LEU A 107 5.74 -4.72 7.93
N ARG A 108 5.68 -5.90 7.31
CA ARG A 108 6.85 -6.79 7.12
C ARG A 108 7.11 -7.04 5.63
N ALA A 109 8.39 -7.12 5.27
CA ALA A 109 8.87 -7.36 3.91
C ALA A 109 8.16 -8.55 3.24
N ASN A 110 8.16 -9.72 3.89
CA ASN A 110 7.59 -10.94 3.34
C ASN A 110 6.08 -10.80 3.04
N THR A 111 5.35 -10.07 3.88
CA THR A 111 3.92 -9.84 3.68
C THR A 111 3.67 -8.97 2.45
N LEU A 112 4.43 -7.88 2.27
CA LEU A 112 4.32 -7.03 1.08
C LEU A 112 4.73 -7.76 -0.19
N LEU A 113 5.82 -8.52 -0.17
CA LEU A 113 6.26 -9.31 -1.31
C LEU A 113 5.20 -10.33 -1.73
N ALA A 114 4.53 -10.98 -0.78
CA ALA A 114 3.44 -11.89 -1.06
C ALA A 114 2.24 -11.17 -1.71
N LEU A 115 1.87 -9.99 -1.23
CA LEU A 115 0.80 -9.18 -1.82
C LEU A 115 1.14 -8.69 -3.22
N PHE A 116 2.34 -8.14 -3.41
CA PHE A 116 2.76 -7.62 -4.71
C PHE A 116 2.86 -8.72 -5.77
N ARG A 117 3.30 -9.94 -5.42
CA ARG A 117 3.32 -11.09 -6.34
C ARG A 117 1.95 -11.43 -6.93
N ARG A 118 0.85 -11.12 -6.23
CA ARG A 118 -0.52 -11.41 -6.71
C ARG A 118 -0.96 -10.50 -7.86
N VAL A 119 -0.23 -9.43 -8.13
CA VAL A 119 -0.73 -8.29 -8.92
C VAL A 119 0.31 -7.78 -9.90
N LEU A 120 1.56 -7.71 -9.44
CA LEU A 120 2.72 -7.40 -10.25
C LEU A 120 3.30 -8.73 -10.77
N GLY A 121 2.58 -9.38 -11.69
CA GLY A 121 3.13 -10.51 -12.45
C GLY A 121 4.39 -10.06 -13.19
N GLU A 122 5.52 -10.71 -12.88
CA GLU A 122 6.90 -10.48 -13.37
C GLU A 122 7.45 -9.02 -13.43
N GLY A 123 6.67 -7.99 -13.14
CA GLY A 123 7.11 -6.59 -13.11
C GLY A 123 8.01 -6.23 -11.93
N LEU A 124 8.02 -7.06 -10.88
CA LEU A 124 8.99 -6.99 -9.78
C LEU A 124 10.29 -7.75 -10.07
N SER A 125 10.43 -8.36 -11.24
CA SER A 125 11.59 -9.19 -11.60
C SER A 125 12.91 -8.39 -11.57
N CYS A 126 12.90 -7.06 -11.66
CA CYS A 126 14.11 -6.27 -11.42
C CYS A 126 14.48 -6.11 -9.93
N ALA A 127 13.51 -5.92 -9.02
CA ALA A 127 13.80 -5.75 -7.59
C ALA A 127 14.00 -7.10 -6.86
N ALA A 128 13.21 -8.11 -7.22
CA ALA A 128 13.29 -9.45 -6.63
C ALA A 128 14.60 -10.18 -7.00
N ARG A 129 15.18 -9.93 -8.18
CA ARG A 129 16.49 -10.48 -8.58
C ARG A 129 17.64 -9.88 -7.77
N THR A 130 17.55 -8.61 -7.39
CA THR A 130 18.59 -7.95 -6.57
C THR A 130 18.62 -8.49 -5.14
N LEU A 131 17.46 -8.80 -4.56
CA LEU A 131 17.37 -9.40 -3.22
C LEU A 131 17.75 -10.89 -3.20
N GLN A 132 17.47 -11.66 -4.26
CA GLN A 132 17.98 -13.04 -4.39
C GLN A 132 19.50 -13.09 -4.64
N ALA A 133 20.08 -12.10 -5.32
CA ALA A 133 21.52 -12.00 -5.52
C ALA A 133 22.27 -11.61 -4.23
N ALA A 134 21.66 -10.80 -3.35
CA ALA A 134 22.25 -10.41 -2.07
C ALA A 134 22.22 -11.51 -0.99
N GLY A 135 21.39 -12.56 -1.17
CA GLY A 135 21.26 -13.68 -0.22
C GLY A 135 22.00 -14.96 -0.62
N ALA A 136 22.68 -14.99 -1.78
CA ALA A 136 23.41 -16.17 -2.27
C ALA A 136 24.92 -15.97 -2.14
N SER A 137 25.44 -15.83 -0.92
CA SER A 137 26.85 -16.09 -0.65
C SER A 137 27.06 -17.59 -0.49
N CYS A 138 27.89 -18.15 -1.38
CA CYS A 138 28.27 -19.56 -1.48
C CYS A 138 28.68 -20.22 -0.13
N PRO A 139 28.45 -21.53 0.02
CA PRO A 139 29.10 -22.30 1.07
C PRO A 139 30.60 -22.42 0.76
N ALA A 140 31.42 -22.35 1.80
CA ALA A 140 32.78 -22.90 1.78
C ALA A 140 32.72 -24.35 2.31
#